data_AF-A0A7Y0B6Y1-F1
#
_entry.id   AF-A0A7Y0B6Y1-F1
#
_cell.length_a   1.000
_cell.length_b   1.000
_cell.length_c   1.000
_cell.angle_alpha   90.00
_cell.angle_beta   90.00
_cell.angle_gamma   90.00
#
_symmetry.space_group_name_H-M   'P 1'
#
loop_
_entity.id
_entity.type
_entity.pdbx_description
1 polymer ?
#
loop_
_entity_poly.entity_id
_entity_poly.type
_entity_poly.pdbx_seq_one_letter_code
_entity_poly.pdbx_strand_id
1 'polypeptide(L)'
;MYLHTVDYRPDTPTSRRALYNRGHFLGYIPRPLLTCRLLGHRPVVDGTTGFRADDPGSRWVCCDRCGVRPEPQGNLDPAHWNIGDRYTGPWLSEEPPPLSRAEIEAIARAGKPFTRPPEPGPWPTNPTGEVGAQLIIGRSFPGWGISFKLGNCGSEHTLAAHIRLHPFGALYLHTERFGTWLQRRLNPRGYQSRVTELRLGDGRLEWALWARRDSSDIDPWWMRGSVTLDPRDRILGHRRYSYEKVGDPTTVTVRLPHGDEHTVTLQLERCDYGRTRRRRFHSWSVDWNTRPGIPTKPGDRGRILGSGVEATTAAVTAGTWPAEAAARIALQISEDRARYGYRPTSEPAE
;
A
#
# COMPACT_ATOMS: atom_id res chain seq x y z
N MET A 1 19.95 -1.42 -24.29
CA MET A 1 19.22 -2.34 -23.39
C MET A 1 20.12 -2.62 -22.21
N TYR A 2 19.59 -2.60 -20.99
CA TYR A 2 20.36 -2.79 -19.75
C TYR A 2 19.59 -3.71 -18.81
N LEU A 3 20.30 -4.64 -18.16
CA LEU A 3 19.75 -5.55 -17.17
C LEU A 3 20.33 -5.22 -15.80
N HIS A 4 19.48 -5.08 -14.78
CA HIS A 4 19.92 -5.00 -13.39
C HIS A 4 19.07 -5.83 -12.45
N THR A 5 19.63 -6.08 -11.27
CA THR A 5 18.97 -6.88 -10.24
C THR A 5 19.06 -6.19 -8.89
N VAL A 6 18.00 -6.29 -8.09
CA VAL A 6 17.93 -5.75 -6.74
C VAL A 6 17.65 -6.88 -5.76
N ASP A 7 18.43 -6.96 -4.68
CA ASP A 7 18.17 -7.90 -3.59
C ASP A 7 17.29 -7.22 -2.55
N TYR A 8 16.08 -7.74 -2.32
CA TYR A 8 15.10 -7.15 -1.41
C TYR A 8 15.09 -7.83 -0.03
N ARG A 9 16.12 -8.63 0.27
CA ARG A 9 16.25 -9.23 1.61
C ARG A 9 16.66 -8.14 2.62
N PRO A 10 16.11 -8.15 3.84
CA PRO A 10 16.57 -7.26 4.89
C PRO A 10 18.03 -7.58 5.25
N ASP A 11 18.83 -6.55 5.54
CA ASP A 11 20.26 -6.69 5.87
C ASP A 11 20.52 -7.51 7.13
N THR A 12 19.50 -7.66 7.99
CA THR A 12 19.57 -8.48 9.21
C THR A 12 18.93 -9.85 8.98
N PRO A 13 19.68 -10.95 9.12
CA PRO A 13 19.15 -12.30 8.92
C PRO A 13 18.26 -12.71 10.10
N THR A 14 17.00 -12.26 10.09
CA THR A 14 16.00 -12.71 11.05
C THR A 14 15.32 -13.98 10.51
N SER A 15 15.80 -15.12 11.02
CA SER A 15 15.28 -16.50 10.87
C SER A 15 15.82 -17.37 9.72
N ARG A 16 16.13 -18.63 10.09
CA ARG A 16 16.83 -19.71 9.35
C ARG A 16 16.10 -20.28 8.12
N ARG A 17 15.21 -19.56 7.45
CA ARG A 17 14.64 -20.01 6.17
C ARG A 17 15.01 -19.02 5.09
N ALA A 18 15.89 -19.46 4.19
CA ALA A 18 16.38 -18.66 3.07
C ALA A 18 15.20 -18.30 2.15
N LEU A 19 14.60 -17.15 2.42
CA LEU A 19 13.67 -16.50 1.51
C LEU A 19 14.52 -15.94 0.37
N TYR A 20 14.34 -16.46 -0.85
CA TYR A 20 14.83 -15.76 -2.03
C TYR A 20 13.86 -14.62 -2.31
N ASN A 21 14.36 -13.39 -2.48
CA ASN A 21 13.56 -12.23 -2.85
C ASN A 21 14.40 -11.28 -3.70
N ARG A 22 14.25 -11.35 -5.03
CA ARG A 22 15.03 -10.54 -5.97
C ARG A 22 14.18 -9.91 -7.05
N GLY A 23 14.49 -8.66 -7.35
CA GLY A 23 14.03 -7.93 -8.53
C GLY A 23 14.99 -8.11 -9.71
N HIS A 24 14.43 -8.18 -10.90
CA HIS A 24 15.12 -8.21 -12.18
C HIS A 24 14.46 -7.18 -13.10
N PHE A 25 15.24 -6.31 -13.72
CA PHE A 25 14.74 -5.19 -14.49
C PHE A 25 15.47 -5.10 -15.82
N LEU A 26 14.71 -5.09 -16.91
CA LEU A 26 15.21 -4.95 -18.26
C LEU A 26 14.77 -3.59 -18.82
N GLY A 27 15.68 -2.63 -18.81
CA GLY A 27 15.46 -1.26 -19.24
C GLY A 27 15.86 -1.01 -20.70
N TYR A 28 15.45 0.15 -21.21
CA TYR A 28 15.69 0.62 -22.57
C TYR A 28 15.17 -0.33 -23.66
N ILE A 29 14.03 -0.98 -23.44
CA ILE A 29 13.38 -1.83 -24.43
C ILE A 29 12.69 -0.92 -25.46
N PRO A 30 13.01 -1.03 -26.77
CA PRO A 30 12.34 -0.24 -27.79
C PRO A 30 10.83 -0.47 -27.79
N ARG A 31 10.05 0.60 -27.84
CA ARG A 31 8.59 0.49 -27.85
C ARG A 31 8.07 0.10 -29.25
N PRO A 32 7.10 -0.82 -29.36
CA PRO A 32 6.49 -1.16 -30.63
C PRO A 32 5.60 0.00 -31.11
N LEU A 33 6.10 0.79 -32.04
CA LEU A 33 5.46 2.02 -32.55
C LEU A 33 5.10 1.96 -34.03
N LEU A 34 4.93 0.76 -34.61
CA LEU A 34 4.77 0.59 -36.06
C LEU A 34 3.72 1.55 -36.65
N THR A 35 2.52 1.59 -36.05
CA THR A 35 1.44 2.45 -36.53
C THR A 35 1.75 3.95 -36.43
N CYS A 36 2.43 4.39 -35.37
CA CYS A 36 2.78 5.80 -35.21
C CYS A 36 3.96 6.22 -36.09
N ARG A 37 4.88 5.29 -36.40
CA ARG A 37 5.96 5.53 -37.37
C ARG A 37 5.42 5.69 -38.79
N LEU A 38 4.37 4.95 -39.14
CA LEU A 38 3.75 5.01 -40.46
C LEU A 38 2.77 6.18 -40.61
N LEU A 39 1.93 6.44 -39.61
CA LEU A 39 0.80 7.38 -39.70
C LEU A 39 0.99 8.64 -38.86
N GLY A 40 2.18 8.86 -38.34
CA GLY A 40 2.46 9.89 -37.35
C GLY A 40 1.81 9.64 -35.98
N HIS A 41 2.23 10.44 -35.01
CA HIS A 41 1.57 10.49 -33.70
C HIS A 41 0.26 11.30 -33.79
N ARG A 42 -0.76 10.87 -33.03
CA ARG A 42 -2.05 11.58 -32.92
C ARG A 42 -2.10 12.29 -31.57
N PRO A 43 -1.86 13.61 -31.50
CA PRO A 43 -1.77 14.32 -30.23
C PRO A 43 -3.15 14.48 -29.59
N VAL A 44 -3.25 14.11 -28.33
CA VAL A 44 -4.45 14.25 -27.49
C VAL A 44 -4.05 14.68 -26.09
N VAL A 45 -4.97 15.37 -25.43
CA VAL A 45 -4.85 15.74 -24.02
C VAL A 45 -5.13 14.51 -23.16
N ASP A 46 -4.22 14.24 -22.24
CA ASP A 46 -4.35 13.25 -21.18
C ASP A 46 -4.14 13.94 -19.84
N GLY A 47 -4.46 13.29 -18.73
CA GLY A 47 -4.45 13.98 -17.45
C GLY A 47 -5.03 13.23 -16.28
N THR A 48 -5.04 13.92 -15.13
CA THR A 48 -5.69 13.48 -13.90
C THR A 48 -6.92 14.33 -13.64
N THR A 49 -8.03 13.72 -13.25
CA THR A 49 -9.09 14.44 -12.53
C THR A 49 -8.56 14.62 -11.11
N GLY A 50 -8.40 15.85 -10.62
CA GLY A 50 -7.78 16.09 -9.32
C GLY A 50 -8.51 15.40 -8.16
N PHE A 51 -7.86 15.36 -7.00
CA PHE A 51 -8.32 14.52 -5.88
C PHE A 51 -9.44 15.14 -5.04
N ARG A 52 -9.62 16.46 -5.15
CA ARG A 52 -10.55 17.25 -4.34
C ARG A 52 -11.30 18.24 -5.24
N ALA A 53 -12.37 18.83 -4.72
CA ALA A 53 -13.16 19.81 -5.46
C ALA A 53 -12.34 21.04 -5.89
N ASP A 54 -11.29 21.39 -5.15
CA ASP A 54 -10.36 22.50 -5.39
C ASP A 54 -9.12 22.11 -6.21
N ASP A 55 -8.96 20.82 -6.53
CA ASP A 55 -7.86 20.32 -7.35
C ASP A 55 -8.38 20.02 -8.76
N PRO A 56 -8.12 20.89 -9.76
CA PRO A 56 -8.56 20.65 -11.13
C PRO A 56 -7.80 19.49 -11.81
N GLY A 57 -6.75 18.98 -11.15
CA GLY A 57 -5.83 17.96 -11.64
C GLY A 57 -4.81 18.52 -12.62
N SER A 58 -4.13 17.64 -13.35
CA SER A 58 -3.10 18.02 -14.33
C SER A 58 -3.48 17.58 -15.73
N ARG A 59 -2.97 18.29 -16.74
CA ARG A 59 -3.14 17.94 -18.16
C ARG A 59 -1.80 17.97 -18.87
N TRP A 60 -1.63 17.06 -19.81
CA TRP A 60 -0.44 16.96 -20.65
C TRP A 60 -0.80 16.38 -22.02
N VAL A 61 0.14 16.44 -22.96
CA VAL A 61 -0.06 15.86 -24.29
C VAL A 61 0.51 14.46 -24.35
N CYS A 62 -0.19 13.56 -25.03
CA CYS A 62 0.35 12.27 -25.42
C CYS A 62 -0.22 11.82 -26.76
N CYS A 63 0.32 10.73 -27.30
CA CYS A 63 -0.21 10.11 -28.50
C CYS A 63 -1.37 9.18 -28.17
N ASP A 64 -2.50 9.39 -28.81
CA ASP A 64 -3.72 8.59 -28.60
C ASP A 64 -3.51 7.10 -28.88
N ARG A 65 -2.71 6.81 -29.92
CA ARG A 65 -2.49 5.45 -30.43
C ARG A 65 -1.54 4.65 -29.55
N CYS A 66 -0.39 5.23 -29.22
CA CYS A 66 0.68 4.51 -28.54
C CYS A 66 0.91 4.94 -27.09
N GLY A 67 0.35 6.05 -26.63
CA GLY A 67 0.58 6.58 -25.28
C GLY A 67 2.00 7.14 -25.04
N VAL A 68 2.82 7.31 -26.08
CA VAL A 68 4.08 8.06 -25.98
C VAL A 68 3.77 9.52 -25.65
N ARG A 69 4.61 10.15 -24.84
CA ARG A 69 4.55 11.58 -24.51
C ARG A 69 5.66 12.33 -25.26
N PRO A 70 5.44 13.59 -25.61
CA PRO A 70 6.53 14.46 -26.01
C PRO A 70 7.47 14.73 -24.84
N GLU A 71 8.68 15.22 -25.14
CA GLU A 71 9.63 15.67 -24.13
C GLU A 71 9.96 17.15 -24.34
N PRO A 72 9.61 18.04 -23.39
CA PRO A 72 8.75 17.80 -22.24
C PRO A 72 7.30 17.48 -22.64
N GLN A 73 6.55 16.81 -21.77
CA GLN A 73 5.16 16.41 -22.04
C GLN A 73 4.13 17.57 -22.10
N GLY A 74 4.55 18.79 -21.77
CA GLY A 74 3.70 19.96 -21.55
C GLY A 74 2.96 19.94 -20.20
N ASN A 75 2.53 21.12 -19.74
CA ASN A 75 1.69 21.30 -18.56
C ASN A 75 0.51 22.21 -18.92
N LEU A 76 -0.59 21.59 -19.37
CA LEU A 76 -1.74 22.31 -19.89
C LEU A 76 -2.69 22.71 -18.75
N ASP A 77 -3.36 23.84 -18.92
CA ASP A 77 -4.39 24.31 -17.98
C ASP A 77 -5.66 23.44 -18.09
N PRO A 78 -6.09 22.75 -17.01
CA PRO A 78 -7.34 22.00 -16.98
C PRO A 78 -8.60 22.80 -17.33
N ALA A 79 -8.59 24.13 -17.15
CA ALA A 79 -9.73 24.99 -17.49
C ALA A 79 -9.94 25.12 -19.01
N HIS A 80 -8.89 24.91 -19.79
CA HIS A 80 -8.89 25.10 -21.24
C HIS A 80 -8.82 23.78 -22.04
N TRP A 81 -8.43 22.69 -21.38
CA TRP A 81 -8.16 21.40 -22.05
C TRP A 81 -8.80 20.23 -21.30
N ASN A 82 -9.73 19.52 -21.96
CA ASN A 82 -10.34 18.33 -21.38
C ASN A 82 -9.57 17.05 -21.76
N ILE A 83 -9.60 16.06 -20.88
CA ILE A 83 -9.00 14.74 -21.14
C ILE A 83 -9.72 14.08 -22.32
N GLY A 84 -8.94 13.71 -23.34
CA GLY A 84 -9.42 13.09 -24.58
C GLY A 84 -9.53 14.06 -25.75
N ASP A 85 -9.45 15.37 -25.53
CA ASP A 85 -9.49 16.37 -26.59
C ASP A 85 -8.29 16.23 -27.52
N ARG A 86 -8.48 16.50 -28.81
CA ARG A 86 -7.36 16.63 -29.74
C ARG A 86 -6.56 17.87 -29.33
N TYR A 87 -5.26 17.70 -29.15
CA TYR A 87 -4.40 18.84 -28.87
C TYR A 87 -4.10 19.60 -30.18
N THR A 88 -4.41 20.90 -30.19
CA THR A 88 -4.21 21.82 -31.31
C THR A 88 -3.39 23.06 -30.91
N GLY A 89 -2.82 23.06 -29.70
CA GLY A 89 -2.01 24.15 -29.20
C GLY A 89 -0.60 24.20 -29.80
N PRO A 90 0.20 25.21 -29.39
CA PRO A 90 1.57 25.38 -29.86
C PRO A 90 2.50 24.27 -29.37
N TRP A 91 3.56 24.01 -30.13
CA TRP A 91 4.62 23.06 -29.79
C TRP A 91 5.93 23.80 -29.64
N LEU A 92 6.80 23.36 -28.73
CA LEU A 92 8.19 23.81 -28.73
C LEU A 92 8.88 23.26 -29.99
N SER A 93 9.60 24.13 -30.70
CA SER A 93 10.37 23.75 -31.88
C SER A 93 11.55 22.84 -31.56
N GLU A 94 12.09 22.97 -30.35
CA GLU A 94 13.25 22.21 -29.87
C GLU A 94 13.04 21.76 -28.43
N GLU A 95 13.67 20.65 -28.06
CA GLU A 95 13.68 20.17 -26.69
C GLU A 95 14.49 21.16 -25.83
N PRO A 96 13.91 21.74 -24.77
CA PRO A 96 14.65 22.62 -23.89
C PRO A 96 15.82 21.85 -23.26
N PRO A 97 16.98 22.49 -23.06
CA PRO A 97 18.13 21.84 -22.46
C PRO A 97 17.75 21.28 -21.08
N PRO A 98 18.26 20.09 -20.70
CA PRO A 98 18.03 19.55 -19.37
C PRO A 98 18.54 20.55 -18.33
N LEU A 99 17.78 20.73 -17.26
CA LEU A 99 18.22 21.57 -16.16
C LEU A 99 19.55 21.05 -15.60
N SER A 100 20.48 21.97 -15.42
CA SER A 100 21.71 21.70 -14.69
C SER A 100 21.40 21.37 -13.23
N ARG A 101 22.30 20.61 -12.59
CA ARG A 101 22.19 20.28 -11.16
C ARG A 101 22.10 21.53 -10.28
N ALA A 102 22.82 22.60 -10.65
CA ALA A 102 22.79 23.88 -9.95
C ALA A 102 21.41 24.54 -10.02
N GLU A 103 20.71 24.46 -11.15
CA GLU A 103 19.34 24.97 -11.30
C GLU A 103 18.35 24.14 -10.49
N ILE A 104 18.47 22.81 -10.50
CA ILE A 104 17.64 21.92 -9.69
C ILE A 104 17.80 22.26 -8.19
N GLU A 105 19.04 22.40 -7.73
CA GLU A 105 19.35 22.76 -6.35
C GLU A 105 18.92 24.20 -5.99
N ALA A 106 18.94 25.14 -6.94
CA ALA A 106 18.44 26.50 -6.75
C ALA A 106 16.91 26.54 -6.65
N ILE A 107 16.20 25.79 -7.48
CA ILE A 107 14.73 25.66 -7.45
C ILE A 107 14.29 24.99 -6.15
N ALA A 108 14.96 23.91 -5.76
CA ALA A 108 14.71 23.22 -4.49
C ALA A 108 14.91 24.16 -3.29
N ARG A 109 15.98 24.98 -3.30
CA ARG A 109 16.24 26.00 -2.26
C ARG A 109 15.22 27.14 -2.25
N ALA A 110 14.75 27.55 -3.43
CA ALA A 110 13.77 28.62 -3.55
C ALA A 110 12.36 28.21 -3.09
N GLY A 111 12.12 26.91 -2.84
CA GLY A 111 10.80 26.39 -2.47
C GLY A 111 9.73 26.59 -3.55
N LYS A 112 10.13 27.00 -4.76
CA LYS A 112 9.21 27.21 -5.88
C LYS A 112 8.96 25.86 -6.56
N PRO A 113 7.70 25.50 -6.83
CA PRO A 113 7.41 24.31 -7.61
C PRO A 113 8.04 24.47 -9.00
N PHE A 114 8.74 23.45 -9.46
CA PHE A 114 9.26 23.43 -10.82
C PHE A 114 8.08 23.44 -11.81
N THR A 115 7.83 24.58 -12.45
CA THR A 115 6.88 24.69 -13.55
C THR A 115 7.56 24.25 -14.84
N ARG A 116 7.19 23.05 -15.32
CA ARG A 116 7.51 22.61 -16.68
C ARG A 116 6.98 23.63 -17.70
N PRO A 117 7.59 23.73 -18.89
CA PRO A 117 7.03 24.53 -19.97
C PRO A 117 5.56 24.15 -20.18
N PRO A 118 4.67 25.14 -20.35
CA PRO A 118 3.27 24.85 -20.61
C PRO A 118 3.11 24.11 -21.94
N GLU A 119 3.93 24.43 -22.94
CA GLU A 119 3.92 23.79 -24.25
C GLU A 119 4.64 22.42 -24.26
N PRO A 120 4.10 21.44 -25.00
CA PRO A 120 4.78 20.18 -25.26
C PRO A 120 5.96 20.34 -26.22
N GLY A 121 7.02 19.56 -26.02
CA GLY A 121 8.16 19.46 -26.93
C GLY A 121 7.96 18.43 -28.05
N PRO A 122 9.02 18.10 -28.81
CA PRO A 122 8.92 17.12 -29.89
C PRO A 122 8.63 15.71 -29.39
N TRP A 123 8.16 14.84 -30.29
CA TRP A 123 8.04 13.42 -30.00
C TRP A 123 9.44 12.79 -29.87
N PRO A 124 9.67 11.94 -28.85
CA PRO A 124 10.95 11.24 -28.74
C PRO A 124 11.16 10.34 -29.96
N THR A 125 12.37 10.38 -30.52
CA THR A 125 12.75 9.60 -31.71
C THR A 125 12.79 8.10 -31.42
N ASN A 126 13.31 7.73 -30.25
CA ASN A 126 13.50 6.34 -29.82
C ASN A 126 12.94 6.10 -28.41
N PRO A 127 11.62 6.15 -28.24
CA PRO A 127 11.03 5.95 -26.93
C PRO A 127 11.21 4.50 -26.50
N THR A 128 11.69 4.35 -25.28
CA THR A 128 11.93 3.07 -24.63
C THR A 128 10.99 2.88 -23.45
N GLY A 129 10.92 1.63 -22.96
CA GLY A 129 10.27 1.28 -21.71
C GLY A 129 11.07 0.24 -20.95
N GLU A 130 10.49 -0.21 -19.85
CA GLU A 130 11.08 -1.17 -18.94
C GLU A 130 10.12 -2.31 -18.65
N VAL A 131 10.68 -3.51 -18.46
CA VAL A 131 9.98 -4.67 -17.92
C VAL A 131 10.71 -5.10 -16.67
N GLY A 132 9.98 -5.16 -15.55
CA GLY A 132 10.50 -5.61 -14.27
C GLY A 132 9.81 -6.88 -13.80
N ALA A 133 10.54 -7.70 -13.06
CA ALA A 133 10.07 -8.92 -12.43
C ALA A 133 10.61 -9.00 -11.00
N GLN A 134 9.81 -9.45 -10.05
CA GLN A 134 10.26 -9.80 -8.71
C GLN A 134 9.90 -11.24 -8.42
N LEU A 135 10.91 -12.04 -8.09
CA LEU A 135 10.75 -13.44 -7.75
C LEU A 135 10.99 -13.63 -6.25
N ILE A 136 10.01 -14.23 -5.59
CA ILE A 136 10.05 -14.61 -4.19
C ILE A 136 9.91 -16.14 -4.11
N ILE A 137 10.88 -16.83 -3.51
CA ILE A 137 10.82 -18.28 -3.27
C ILE A 137 10.89 -18.53 -1.77
N GLY A 138 9.93 -19.30 -1.27
CA GLY A 138 9.80 -19.68 0.13
C GLY A 138 8.46 -19.26 0.75
N ARG A 139 8.31 -19.56 2.03
CA ARG A 139 7.09 -19.27 2.82
C ARG A 139 7.02 -17.78 3.20
N SER A 140 6.72 -16.92 2.23
CA SER A 140 6.59 -15.47 2.44
C SER A 140 5.21 -15.05 2.92
N PHE A 141 4.17 -15.51 2.22
CA PHE A 141 2.79 -15.05 2.44
C PHE A 141 1.81 -16.24 2.48
N PRO A 142 0.85 -16.27 3.42
CA PRO A 142 -0.24 -17.22 3.37
C PRO A 142 -1.18 -16.91 2.21
N GLY A 143 -1.84 -17.96 1.71
CA GLY A 143 -2.84 -17.86 0.65
C GLY A 143 -2.28 -17.86 -0.77
N TRP A 144 -3.17 -18.04 -1.72
CA TRP A 144 -2.92 -18.07 -3.15
C TRP A 144 -3.56 -16.84 -3.79
N GLY A 145 -3.06 -16.42 -4.94
CA GLY A 145 -3.75 -15.39 -5.70
C GLY A 145 -3.09 -15.09 -7.02
N ILE A 146 -3.90 -14.58 -7.92
CA ILE A 146 -3.49 -14.01 -9.20
C ILE A 146 -4.11 -12.63 -9.31
N SER A 147 -3.31 -11.64 -9.72
CA SER A 147 -3.79 -10.28 -9.93
C SER A 147 -3.18 -9.71 -11.19
N PHE A 148 -3.99 -8.97 -11.92
CA PHE A 148 -3.61 -8.15 -13.05
C PHE A 148 -4.04 -6.71 -12.77
N LYS A 149 -3.10 -5.78 -12.87
CA LYS A 149 -3.31 -4.35 -12.72
C LYS A 149 -3.11 -3.69 -14.08
N LEU A 150 -4.11 -2.91 -14.47
CA LEU A 150 -3.96 -1.87 -15.48
C LEU A 150 -3.75 -0.53 -14.78
N GLY A 151 -2.59 0.07 -15.00
CA GLY A 151 -2.26 1.39 -14.44
C GLY A 151 -3.22 2.48 -14.88
N ASN A 152 -3.25 3.56 -14.12
CA ASN A 152 -3.74 4.85 -14.60
C ASN A 152 -2.63 5.56 -15.40
N CYS A 153 -2.95 6.74 -15.95
CA CYS A 153 -2.02 7.52 -16.76
C CYS A 153 -0.79 8.04 -15.99
N GLY A 154 -0.82 8.14 -14.66
CA GLY A 154 0.34 8.51 -13.82
C GLY A 154 1.02 7.34 -13.11
N SER A 155 0.57 6.11 -13.34
CA SER A 155 1.04 4.94 -12.61
C SER A 155 2.46 4.58 -13.04
N GLU A 156 3.37 4.43 -12.07
CA GLU A 156 4.74 3.93 -12.28
C GLU A 156 4.72 2.65 -13.13
N HIS A 157 3.90 1.68 -12.69
CA HIS A 157 3.68 0.44 -13.43
C HIS A 157 2.46 0.61 -14.35
N THR A 158 2.69 0.63 -15.66
CA THR A 158 1.64 0.71 -16.68
C THR A 158 0.79 -0.56 -16.70
N LEU A 159 1.43 -1.73 -16.70
CA LEU A 159 0.81 -3.03 -16.50
C LEU A 159 1.53 -3.70 -15.35
N ALA A 160 0.80 -4.44 -14.53
CA ALA A 160 1.43 -5.35 -13.58
C ALA A 160 0.61 -6.64 -13.48
N ALA A 161 1.28 -7.75 -13.25
CA ALA A 161 0.67 -9.01 -12.94
C ALA A 161 1.41 -9.63 -11.75
N HIS A 162 0.72 -10.37 -10.90
CA HIS A 162 1.41 -11.23 -9.96
C HIS A 162 0.67 -12.53 -9.75
N ILE A 163 1.43 -13.56 -9.46
CA ILE A 163 0.95 -14.85 -9.00
C ILE A 163 1.61 -15.17 -7.66
N ARG A 164 0.81 -15.63 -6.71
CA ARG A 164 1.25 -16.02 -5.38
C ARG A 164 0.73 -17.42 -5.09
N LEU A 165 1.63 -18.30 -4.69
CA LEU A 165 1.35 -19.71 -4.44
C LEU A 165 2.01 -20.12 -3.12
N HIS A 166 1.23 -20.14 -2.03
CA HIS A 166 1.73 -20.66 -0.75
C HIS A 166 1.83 -22.20 -0.78
N PRO A 167 2.93 -22.83 -0.33
CA PRO A 167 4.10 -22.25 0.35
C PRO A 167 5.31 -21.95 -0.56
N PHE A 168 5.14 -22.03 -1.88
CA PHE A 168 6.22 -21.98 -2.86
C PHE A 168 6.82 -20.59 -3.05
N GLY A 169 5.99 -19.54 -3.09
CA GLY A 169 6.47 -18.17 -3.28
C GLY A 169 5.52 -17.29 -4.10
N ALA A 170 6.09 -16.29 -4.76
CA ALA A 170 5.36 -15.35 -5.61
C ALA A 170 6.23 -14.83 -6.77
N LEU A 171 5.59 -14.52 -7.89
CA LEU A 171 6.19 -13.85 -9.03
C LEU A 171 5.37 -12.59 -9.32
N TYR A 172 6.03 -11.45 -9.33
CA TYR A 172 5.47 -10.17 -9.75
C TYR A 172 6.12 -9.79 -11.08
N LEU A 173 5.34 -9.33 -12.02
CA LEU A 173 5.77 -8.80 -13.31
C LEU A 173 5.16 -7.42 -13.45
N HIS A 174 5.91 -6.47 -13.99
CA HIS A 174 5.39 -5.15 -14.29
C HIS A 174 6.10 -4.54 -15.49
N THR A 175 5.47 -3.51 -16.05
CA THR A 175 6.03 -2.72 -17.13
C THR A 175 6.01 -1.25 -16.77
N GLU A 176 7.05 -0.53 -17.14
CA GLU A 176 7.08 0.93 -17.07
C GLU A 176 7.13 1.50 -18.47
N ARG A 177 6.22 2.42 -18.78
CA ARG A 177 6.06 3.07 -20.11
C ARG A 177 5.73 2.09 -21.26
N PHE A 178 5.83 0.78 -21.05
CA PHE A 178 5.42 -0.28 -21.98
C PHE A 178 3.97 -0.68 -21.71
N GLY A 179 3.18 -0.85 -22.78
CA GLY A 179 1.75 -1.18 -22.66
C GLY A 179 0.82 0.04 -22.48
N THR A 180 1.33 1.27 -22.59
CA THR A 180 0.51 2.49 -22.41
C THR A 180 -0.59 2.62 -23.47
N TRP A 181 -0.41 2.03 -24.66
CA TRP A 181 -1.47 1.92 -25.67
C TRP A 181 -2.67 1.12 -25.15
N LEU A 182 -2.43 0.01 -24.46
CA LEU A 182 -3.45 -0.85 -23.90
C LEU A 182 -4.10 -0.19 -22.69
N GLN A 183 -3.27 0.39 -21.83
CA GLN A 183 -3.69 1.19 -20.68
C GLN A 183 -4.64 2.31 -21.09
N ARG A 184 -4.35 3.06 -22.14
CA ARG A 184 -5.23 4.12 -22.66
C ARG A 184 -6.52 3.58 -23.24
N ARG A 185 -6.47 2.49 -24.01
CA ARG A 185 -7.68 1.91 -24.61
C ARG A 185 -8.67 1.40 -23.57
N LEU A 186 -8.16 0.78 -22.51
CA LEU A 186 -9.00 0.13 -21.52
C LEU A 186 -9.29 1.02 -20.31
N ASN A 187 -8.38 1.92 -19.93
CA ASN A 187 -8.54 2.89 -18.84
C ASN A 187 -8.25 4.33 -19.33
N PRO A 188 -9.08 4.88 -20.23
CA PRO A 188 -8.81 6.15 -20.91
C PRO A 188 -8.95 7.40 -20.02
N ARG A 189 -9.59 7.28 -18.86
CA ARG A 189 -9.96 8.41 -17.99
C ARG A 189 -9.71 8.09 -16.52
N GLY A 190 -9.26 9.10 -15.79
CA GLY A 190 -9.17 9.09 -14.32
C GLY A 190 -7.85 8.57 -13.76
N TYR A 191 -7.61 8.86 -12.48
CA TYR A 191 -6.40 8.48 -11.76
C TYR A 191 -6.51 7.11 -11.04
N GLN A 192 -7.50 6.31 -11.39
CA GLN A 192 -7.72 5.03 -10.71
C GLN A 192 -7.21 3.90 -11.57
N SER A 193 -6.20 3.19 -11.06
CA SER A 193 -5.78 1.93 -11.65
C SER A 193 -6.90 0.90 -11.54
N ARG A 194 -7.01 0.02 -12.53
CA ARG A 194 -7.98 -1.08 -12.55
C ARG A 194 -7.30 -2.37 -12.19
N VAL A 195 -7.98 -3.21 -11.41
CA VAL A 195 -7.45 -4.52 -11.01
C VAL A 195 -8.44 -5.63 -11.32
N THR A 196 -7.90 -6.74 -11.81
CA THR A 196 -8.59 -8.02 -11.88
C THR A 196 -7.80 -9.00 -11.03
N GLU A 197 -8.36 -9.43 -9.92
CA GLU A 197 -7.68 -10.22 -8.90
C GLU A 197 -8.58 -11.34 -8.40
N LEU A 198 -7.98 -12.49 -8.15
CA LEU A 198 -8.61 -13.61 -7.47
C LEU A 198 -7.65 -14.06 -6.36
N ARG A 199 -8.12 -14.11 -5.12
CA ARG A 199 -7.32 -14.55 -3.97
C ARG A 199 -8.05 -15.65 -3.22
N LEU A 200 -7.26 -16.60 -2.73
CA LEU A 200 -7.72 -17.68 -1.87
C LEU A 200 -6.86 -17.66 -0.60
N GLY A 201 -7.44 -17.27 0.53
CA GLY A 201 -6.70 -17.15 1.79
C GLY A 201 -7.66 -17.02 2.96
N ASP A 202 -7.20 -17.38 4.17
CA ASP A 202 -7.98 -17.21 5.41
C ASP A 202 -9.40 -17.79 5.36
N GLY A 203 -9.56 -18.90 4.63
CA GLY A 203 -10.85 -19.57 4.43
C GLY A 203 -11.83 -18.81 3.52
N ARG A 204 -11.37 -17.86 2.70
CA ARG A 204 -12.18 -17.04 1.80
C ARG A 204 -11.66 -17.07 0.38
N LEU A 205 -12.58 -17.00 -0.58
CA LEU A 205 -12.31 -16.63 -1.96
C LEU A 205 -12.69 -15.17 -2.13
N GLU A 206 -11.71 -14.33 -2.47
CA GLU A 206 -11.92 -12.91 -2.73
C GLU A 206 -11.70 -12.65 -4.22
N TRP A 207 -12.50 -11.74 -4.78
CA TRP A 207 -12.34 -11.32 -6.16
C TRP A 207 -12.40 -9.81 -6.29
N ALA A 208 -11.67 -9.33 -7.29
CA ALA A 208 -11.78 -8.02 -7.86
C ALA A 208 -11.89 -8.20 -9.38
N LEU A 209 -12.92 -7.71 -10.04
CA LEU A 209 -13.13 -7.81 -11.48
C LEU A 209 -13.26 -6.39 -12.02
N TRP A 210 -12.21 -5.92 -12.69
CA TRP A 210 -12.13 -4.53 -13.16
C TRP A 210 -12.34 -3.45 -12.08
N ALA A 211 -12.06 -3.80 -10.83
CA ALA A 211 -12.28 -2.96 -9.67
C ALA A 211 -11.30 -1.78 -9.64
N ARG A 212 -11.62 -0.74 -8.88
CA ARG A 212 -10.69 0.36 -8.61
C ARG A 212 -9.66 -0.12 -7.58
N ARG A 213 -8.37 0.08 -7.86
CA ARG A 213 -7.29 -0.40 -6.97
C ARG A 213 -7.36 0.25 -5.59
N ASP A 214 -7.49 1.58 -5.58
CA ASP A 214 -7.28 2.42 -4.40
C ASP A 214 -8.61 2.94 -3.79
N SER A 215 -9.75 2.39 -4.22
CA SER A 215 -11.08 2.75 -3.73
C SER A 215 -11.96 1.50 -3.67
N SER A 216 -12.34 1.08 -2.47
CA SER A 216 -13.21 -0.08 -2.23
C SER A 216 -14.68 0.31 -2.07
N ASP A 217 -14.95 1.50 -1.55
CA ASP A 217 -16.23 1.79 -0.89
C ASP A 217 -17.40 2.03 -1.85
N ILE A 218 -17.08 2.21 -3.14
CA ILE A 218 -18.05 2.53 -4.19
C ILE A 218 -18.11 1.38 -5.22
N ASP A 219 -17.28 0.34 -5.09
CA ASP A 219 -17.29 -0.76 -6.05
C ASP A 219 -18.49 -1.68 -5.79
N PRO A 220 -19.29 -1.99 -6.81
CA PRO A 220 -20.41 -2.92 -6.66
C PRO A 220 -19.90 -4.33 -6.33
N TRP A 221 -20.73 -5.13 -5.65
CA TRP A 221 -20.37 -6.46 -5.15
C TRP A 221 -19.82 -7.42 -6.23
N TRP A 222 -20.26 -7.26 -7.49
CA TRP A 222 -19.76 -8.07 -8.61
C TRP A 222 -18.35 -7.64 -9.04
N MET A 223 -18.00 -6.35 -8.91
CA MET A 223 -16.64 -5.86 -9.13
C MET A 223 -15.73 -6.26 -7.99
N ARG A 224 -16.19 -6.21 -6.74
CA ARG A 224 -15.37 -6.56 -5.59
C ARG A 224 -16.20 -7.31 -4.58
N GLY A 225 -15.77 -8.52 -4.24
CA GLY A 225 -16.50 -9.33 -3.30
C GLY A 225 -15.65 -10.44 -2.69
N SER A 226 -16.26 -11.13 -1.74
CA SER A 226 -15.65 -12.29 -1.12
C SER A 226 -16.71 -13.27 -0.70
N VAL A 227 -16.36 -14.55 -0.69
CA VAL A 227 -17.20 -15.62 -0.17
C VAL A 227 -16.38 -16.48 0.77
N THR A 228 -16.95 -16.76 1.95
CA THR A 228 -16.33 -17.70 2.87
C THR A 228 -16.45 -19.12 2.32
N LEU A 229 -15.32 -19.81 2.27
CA LEU A 229 -15.20 -21.19 1.83
C LEU A 229 -15.25 -22.19 2.98
N ASP A 230 -15.13 -21.76 4.24
CA ASP A 230 -15.28 -22.65 5.39
C ASP A 230 -16.71 -23.23 5.39
N PRO A 231 -16.89 -24.55 5.11
CA PRO A 231 -18.22 -25.14 5.11
C PRO A 231 -18.89 -25.04 6.48
N ARG A 232 -18.09 -24.93 7.55
CA ARG A 232 -18.60 -24.72 8.92
C ARG A 232 -19.29 -23.37 9.06
N ASP A 233 -18.93 -22.35 8.29
CA ASP A 233 -19.63 -21.07 8.30
C ASP A 233 -21.06 -21.21 7.74
N ARG A 234 -21.25 -22.03 6.70
CA ARG A 234 -22.58 -22.31 6.15
C ARG A 234 -23.41 -23.21 7.07
N ILE A 235 -22.80 -24.23 7.65
CA ILE A 235 -23.49 -25.22 8.48
C ILE A 235 -23.77 -24.65 9.88
N LEU A 236 -22.73 -24.16 10.56
CA LEU A 236 -22.74 -23.74 11.97
C LEU A 236 -22.90 -22.22 12.15
N GLY A 237 -22.90 -21.44 11.07
CA GLY A 237 -22.90 -19.97 11.11
C GLY A 237 -21.50 -19.38 11.28
N HIS A 238 -21.39 -18.09 10.98
CA HIS A 238 -20.14 -17.33 11.12
C HIS A 238 -19.70 -17.24 12.57
N ARG A 239 -18.38 -17.19 12.78
CA ARG A 239 -17.81 -16.85 14.09
C ARG A 239 -18.09 -15.37 14.36
N ARG A 240 -18.69 -15.07 15.50
CA ARG A 240 -18.90 -13.71 16.00
C ARG A 240 -18.18 -13.55 17.32
N TYR A 241 -17.72 -12.34 17.55
CA TYR A 241 -17.14 -11.86 18.80
C TYR A 241 -18.01 -10.68 19.25
N SER A 242 -18.43 -10.70 20.51
CA SER A 242 -19.04 -9.54 21.15
C SER A 242 -18.30 -9.25 22.44
N TYR A 243 -18.01 -7.98 22.65
CA TYR A 243 -17.30 -7.47 23.80
C TYR A 243 -18.29 -6.69 24.64
N GLU A 244 -18.41 -7.08 25.90
CA GLU A 244 -19.24 -6.39 26.89
C GLU A 244 -18.34 -5.88 28.00
N LYS A 245 -18.35 -4.57 28.23
CA LYS A 245 -17.58 -3.95 29.30
C LYS A 245 -18.18 -4.35 30.65
N VAL A 246 -17.36 -4.85 31.55
CA VAL A 246 -17.78 -5.31 32.87
C VAL A 246 -17.06 -4.49 33.95
N GLY A 247 -17.85 -3.79 34.76
CA GLY A 247 -17.36 -2.94 35.83
C GLY A 247 -16.72 -1.63 35.35
N ASP A 248 -16.26 -0.84 36.33
CA ASP A 248 -15.63 0.45 36.08
C ASP A 248 -14.17 0.30 35.64
N PRO A 249 -13.66 1.22 34.79
CA PRO A 249 -12.24 1.28 34.47
C PRO A 249 -11.37 1.39 35.73
N THR A 250 -10.28 0.65 35.77
CA THR A 250 -9.32 0.65 36.88
C THR A 250 -7.97 1.13 36.40
N THR A 251 -7.35 2.06 37.12
CA THR A 251 -6.02 2.57 36.79
C THR A 251 -4.94 1.78 37.53
N VAL A 252 -3.92 1.31 36.81
CA VAL A 252 -2.82 0.51 37.36
C VAL A 252 -1.48 1.02 36.82
N THR A 253 -0.42 0.89 37.61
CA THR A 253 0.96 1.17 37.15
C THR A 253 1.58 -0.10 36.59
N VAL A 254 1.97 -0.08 35.32
CA VAL A 254 2.74 -1.14 34.67
C VAL A 254 4.21 -0.83 34.81
N ARG A 255 4.95 -1.75 35.44
CA ARG A 255 6.41 -1.68 35.59
C ARG A 255 7.07 -2.51 34.50
N LEU A 256 7.90 -1.87 33.67
CA LEU A 256 8.65 -2.53 32.62
C LEU A 256 10.01 -3.03 33.16
N PRO A 257 10.59 -4.10 32.59
CA PRO A 257 11.87 -4.67 33.06
C PRO A 257 13.06 -3.69 33.05
N HIS A 258 12.95 -2.59 32.29
CA HIS A 258 14.00 -1.57 32.19
C HIS A 258 13.86 -0.45 33.23
N GLY A 259 12.91 -0.56 34.17
CA GLY A 259 12.69 0.41 35.24
C GLY A 259 11.61 1.46 34.96
N ASP A 260 11.14 1.57 33.71
CA ASP A 260 10.08 2.51 33.34
C ASP A 260 8.74 2.11 34.00
N GLU A 261 8.02 3.10 34.51
CA GLU A 261 6.66 2.94 35.02
C GLU A 261 5.66 3.70 34.14
N HIS A 262 4.54 3.05 33.80
CA HIS A 262 3.48 3.66 33.01
C HIS A 262 2.12 3.46 33.66
N THR A 263 1.41 4.56 33.90
CA THR A 263 0.02 4.51 34.36
C THR A 263 -0.89 4.16 33.20
N VAL A 264 -1.58 3.02 33.30
CA VAL A 264 -2.53 2.53 32.29
C VAL A 264 -3.93 2.46 32.90
N THR A 265 -4.94 2.83 32.11
CA THR A 265 -6.34 2.60 32.45
C THR A 265 -6.78 1.28 31.81
N LEU A 266 -7.30 0.37 32.64
CA LEU A 266 -7.75 -0.95 32.26
C LEU A 266 -9.28 -1.01 32.27
N GLN A 267 -9.88 -1.61 31.25
CA GLN A 267 -11.29 -1.96 31.18
C GLN A 267 -11.42 -3.47 31.02
N LEU A 268 -12.03 -4.14 32.00
CA LEU A 268 -12.38 -5.55 31.87
C LEU A 268 -13.54 -5.70 30.88
N GLU A 269 -13.41 -6.67 29.98
CA GLU A 269 -14.41 -7.01 28.97
C GLU A 269 -14.67 -8.52 28.97
N ARG A 270 -15.95 -8.88 28.97
CA ARG A 270 -16.39 -10.23 28.65
C ARG A 270 -16.43 -10.37 27.13
N CYS A 271 -15.63 -11.29 26.61
CA CYS A 271 -15.60 -11.62 25.20
C CYS A 271 -16.39 -12.91 24.96
N ASP A 272 -17.55 -12.77 24.34
CA ASP A 272 -18.33 -13.92 23.88
C ASP A 272 -17.86 -14.27 22.48
N TYR A 273 -17.31 -15.47 22.31
CA TYR A 273 -16.89 -15.96 21.00
C TYR A 273 -17.56 -17.28 20.67
N GLY A 274 -18.05 -17.40 19.44
CA GLY A 274 -18.72 -18.63 19.02
C GLY A 274 -19.33 -18.48 17.63
N ARG A 275 -19.88 -19.58 17.14
CA ARG A 275 -20.61 -19.59 15.87
C ARG A 275 -22.09 -19.36 16.13
N THR A 276 -22.79 -18.70 15.20
CA THR A 276 -24.20 -18.31 15.40
C THR A 276 -25.13 -19.47 15.76
N ARG A 277 -24.89 -20.68 15.21
CA ARG A 277 -25.73 -21.88 15.45
C ARG A 277 -25.08 -22.92 16.38
N ARG A 278 -24.05 -22.54 17.14
CA ARG A 278 -23.39 -23.44 18.12
C ARG A 278 -23.26 -22.75 19.47
N ARG A 279 -22.95 -23.55 20.50
CA ARG A 279 -22.53 -23.08 21.82
C ARG A 279 -21.49 -21.95 21.68
N ARG A 280 -21.77 -20.85 22.37
CA ARG A 280 -20.82 -19.74 22.57
C ARG A 280 -19.93 -20.06 23.76
N PHE A 281 -18.71 -19.57 23.69
CA PHE A 281 -17.73 -19.62 24.75
C PHE A 281 -17.48 -18.20 25.24
N HIS A 282 -17.10 -18.10 26.50
CA HIS A 282 -16.78 -16.84 27.13
C HIS A 282 -15.30 -16.86 27.50
N SER A 283 -14.61 -15.78 27.19
CA SER A 283 -13.27 -15.49 27.71
C SER A 283 -13.26 -14.07 28.27
N TRP A 284 -12.24 -13.76 29.05
CA TRP A 284 -12.04 -12.43 29.59
C TRP A 284 -10.90 -11.75 28.86
N SER A 285 -11.14 -10.51 28.46
CA SER A 285 -10.16 -9.62 27.84
C SER A 285 -10.07 -8.35 28.68
N VAL A 286 -8.91 -7.73 28.72
CA VAL A 286 -8.70 -6.44 29.35
C VAL A 286 -8.19 -5.50 28.28
N ASP A 287 -9.03 -4.54 27.89
CA ASP A 287 -8.61 -3.44 27.04
C ASP A 287 -7.87 -2.43 27.91
N TRP A 288 -6.70 -1.99 27.47
CA TRP A 288 -5.92 -0.99 28.20
C TRP A 288 -5.58 0.17 27.31
N ASN A 289 -5.49 1.35 27.90
CA ASN A 289 -5.02 2.55 27.25
C ASN A 289 -4.13 3.38 28.18
N THR A 290 -3.31 4.26 27.60
CA THR A 290 -2.43 5.15 28.36
C THR A 290 -2.07 6.41 27.60
N ARG A 291 -1.80 7.48 28.34
CA ARG A 291 -1.30 8.76 27.85
C ARG A 291 -0.32 9.32 28.88
N PRO A 292 0.94 9.67 28.50
CA PRO A 292 1.54 9.45 27.17
C PRO A 292 1.68 7.96 26.84
N GLY A 293 1.78 7.62 25.55
CA GLY A 293 1.91 6.22 25.13
C GLY A 293 3.25 5.60 25.51
N ILE A 294 3.35 4.28 25.43
CA ILE A 294 4.54 3.53 25.84
C ILE A 294 5.48 3.36 24.63
N PRO A 295 6.75 3.82 24.71
CA PRO A 295 7.70 3.69 23.61
C PRO A 295 8.18 2.25 23.46
N THR A 296 8.20 1.75 22.22
CA THR A 296 8.68 0.40 21.88
C THR A 296 9.85 0.38 20.90
N LYS A 297 10.25 1.52 20.34
CA LYS A 297 11.37 1.62 19.37
C LYS A 297 12.31 2.77 19.75
N PRO A 298 13.60 2.71 19.35
CA PRO A 298 14.52 3.84 19.54
C PRO A 298 13.96 5.12 18.91
N GLY A 299 13.94 6.21 19.68
CA GLY A 299 13.41 7.51 19.23
C GLY A 299 11.88 7.57 19.06
N ASP A 300 11.14 6.53 19.44
CA ASP A 300 9.68 6.55 19.42
C ASP A 300 9.13 7.43 20.54
N ARG A 301 8.10 8.22 20.22
CA ARG A 301 7.44 9.14 21.17
C ARG A 301 6.27 8.48 21.91
N GLY A 302 6.28 7.15 22.03
CA GLY A 302 5.19 6.41 22.65
C GLY A 302 3.93 6.35 21.80
N ARG A 303 3.99 5.73 20.62
CA ARG A 303 2.81 5.61 19.74
C ARG A 303 1.81 4.53 20.17
N ILE A 304 2.18 3.64 21.08
CA ILE A 304 1.26 2.63 21.61
C ILE A 304 0.40 3.30 22.69
N LEU A 305 -0.85 3.59 22.31
CA LEU A 305 -1.84 4.23 23.19
C LEU A 305 -2.79 3.23 23.85
N GLY A 306 -2.76 1.96 23.43
CA GLY A 306 -3.60 0.89 23.98
C GLY A 306 -3.56 -0.40 23.17
N SER A 307 -4.03 -1.49 23.79
CA SER A 307 -4.17 -2.84 23.22
C SER A 307 -5.08 -3.68 24.13
N GLY A 308 -5.46 -4.89 23.70
CA GLY A 308 -6.10 -5.89 24.56
C GLY A 308 -5.10 -6.93 25.08
N VAL A 309 -5.28 -7.41 26.32
CA VAL A 309 -4.62 -8.60 26.88
C VAL A 309 -5.66 -9.59 27.42
N GLU A 310 -5.39 -10.89 27.35
CA GLU A 310 -6.31 -11.90 27.92
C GLU A 310 -6.19 -11.96 29.46
N ALA A 311 -7.33 -12.04 30.15
CA ALA A 311 -7.39 -12.31 31.59
C ALA A 311 -7.92 -13.73 31.87
N THR A 312 -7.40 -14.37 32.90
CA THR A 312 -7.90 -15.70 33.28
C THR A 312 -9.20 -15.60 34.05
N THR A 313 -10.09 -16.60 33.89
CA THR A 313 -11.30 -16.71 34.71
C THR A 313 -10.97 -16.72 36.20
N ALA A 314 -9.89 -17.39 36.60
CA ALA A 314 -9.46 -17.45 38.00
C ALA A 314 -9.10 -16.06 38.55
N ALA A 315 -8.35 -15.25 37.81
CA ALA A 315 -8.02 -13.89 38.24
C ALA A 315 -9.22 -12.96 38.27
N VAL A 316 -10.18 -13.13 37.33
CA VAL A 316 -11.43 -12.35 37.37
C VAL A 316 -12.27 -12.74 38.58
N THR A 317 -12.45 -14.05 38.85
CA THR A 317 -13.20 -14.54 40.02
C THR A 317 -12.54 -14.13 41.35
N ALA A 318 -11.20 -14.11 41.40
CA ALA A 318 -10.45 -13.68 42.59
C ALA A 318 -10.32 -12.15 42.71
N GLY A 319 -10.78 -11.36 41.73
CA GLY A 319 -10.60 -9.91 41.70
C GLY A 319 -9.16 -9.44 41.46
N THR A 320 -8.25 -10.33 41.07
CA THR A 320 -6.81 -10.06 40.85
C THR A 320 -6.46 -9.79 39.39
N TRP A 321 -7.45 -9.74 38.50
CA TRP A 321 -7.27 -9.48 37.07
C TRP A 321 -6.50 -8.17 36.74
N PRO A 322 -6.57 -7.06 37.52
CA PRO A 322 -5.78 -5.87 37.19
C PRO A 322 -4.27 -6.14 37.30
N ALA A 323 -3.85 -6.92 38.30
CA ALA A 323 -2.46 -7.30 38.49
C ALA A 323 -1.99 -8.29 37.40
N GLU A 324 -2.84 -9.26 37.03
CA GLU A 324 -2.54 -10.17 35.91
C GLU A 324 -2.38 -9.38 34.60
N ALA A 325 -3.32 -8.48 34.31
CA ALA A 325 -3.28 -7.66 33.10
C ALA A 325 -2.02 -6.79 33.05
N ALA A 326 -1.66 -6.12 34.15
CA ALA A 326 -0.45 -5.32 34.22
C ALA A 326 0.82 -6.14 33.90
N ALA A 327 0.91 -7.37 34.43
CA ALA A 327 2.02 -8.27 34.13
C ALA A 327 2.06 -8.69 32.64
N ARG A 328 0.89 -8.97 32.03
CA ARG A 328 0.82 -9.32 30.61
C ARG A 328 1.13 -8.15 29.69
N ILE A 329 0.71 -6.93 30.05
CA ILE A 329 1.06 -5.71 29.33
C ILE A 329 2.58 -5.51 29.38
N ALA A 330 3.19 -5.64 30.57
CA ALA A 330 4.64 -5.55 30.70
C ALA A 330 5.37 -6.56 29.83
N LEU A 331 4.90 -7.81 29.78
CA LEU A 331 5.45 -8.86 28.91
C LEU A 331 5.32 -8.48 27.43
N GLN A 332 4.13 -8.13 26.97
CA GLN A 332 3.86 -7.76 25.57
C GLN A 332 4.75 -6.59 25.12
N ILE A 333 4.82 -5.51 25.91
CA ILE A 333 5.67 -4.36 25.61
C ILE A 333 7.15 -4.75 25.59
N SER A 334 7.58 -5.64 26.49
CA SER A 334 8.97 -6.09 26.54
C SER A 334 9.35 -6.91 25.30
N GLU A 335 8.45 -7.78 24.83
CA GLU A 335 8.62 -8.53 23.59
C GLU A 335 8.71 -7.60 22.38
N ASP A 336 7.85 -6.59 22.30
CA ASP A 336 7.88 -5.60 21.22
C ASP A 336 9.16 -4.74 21.29
N ARG A 337 9.58 -4.30 22.48
CA ARG A 337 10.86 -3.59 22.69
C ARG A 337 12.04 -4.43 22.23
N ALA A 338 12.09 -5.71 22.60
CA ALA A 338 13.13 -6.63 22.17
C ALA A 338 13.11 -6.82 20.65
N ARG A 339 11.92 -6.97 20.05
CA ARG A 339 11.74 -7.11 18.59
C ARG A 339 12.26 -5.89 17.82
N TYR A 340 12.06 -4.69 18.36
CA TYR A 340 12.46 -3.45 17.69
C TYR A 340 13.82 -2.89 18.17
N GLY A 341 14.56 -3.63 18.98
CA GLY A 341 15.88 -3.22 19.47
C GLY A 341 15.83 -1.94 20.32
N TYR A 342 14.74 -1.75 21.07
CA TYR A 342 14.63 -0.62 21.99
C TYR A 342 15.80 -0.63 22.98
N ARG A 343 16.42 0.54 23.13
CA ARG A 343 17.40 0.79 24.17
C ARG A 343 16.83 1.88 25.06
N PRO A 344 16.73 1.65 26.39
CA PRO A 344 16.37 2.71 27.30
C PRO A 344 17.32 3.88 27.06
N THR A 345 16.79 5.09 26.95
CA THR A 345 17.65 6.25 26.90
C THR A 345 18.21 6.40 28.30
N SER A 346 19.48 6.08 28.50
CA SER A 346 20.17 6.38 29.74
C SER A 346 20.32 7.89 29.81
N GLU A 347 19.59 8.49 30.76
CA GLU A 347 19.61 9.87 31.27
C GLU A 347 18.40 10.76 30.91
N PRO A 348 17.82 11.45 31.91
CA PRO A 348 16.86 12.51 31.67
C PRO A 348 17.59 13.69 31.03
N ALA A 349 16.98 14.28 29.99
CA ALA A 349 17.36 15.62 29.57
C ALA A 349 17.03 16.57 30.73
N GLU A 350 18.06 17.17 31.35
CA GLU A 350 17.93 18.34 32.21
C GLU A 350 17.38 19.55 31.45
#